data_AF-A0A8T3TI25-F1
#
_entry.id   AF-A0A8T3TI25-F1
#
_cell.length_a   1.000
_cell.length_b   1.000
_cell.length_c   1.000
_cell.angle_alpha   90.00
_cell.angle_beta   90.00
_cell.angle_gamma   90.00
#
_symmetry.space_group_name_H-M   'P 1'
#
loop_
_entity.id
_entity.type
_entity.pdbx_description
1 polymer ?
#
loop_
_entity_poly.entity_id
_entity_poly.type
_entity_poly.pdbx_seq_one_letter_code
_entity_poly.pdbx_strand_id
1 'polypeptide(L)'
;MPRFGSILAGTALALLLATPAIAANGDGGALDEVHELLTSAAEQRDVSKEAFMETLVDDDRFDRDQNVFMPSTLAVDFTEASPSVTLPVYEGIGPTGEPTYYLITEAADYEVAEMMGLNFAPKLVNGRDTAGSQQVTIENGMLKFKGDVDFSPVRAVEPGPFPNTFPPATAQPGSVGDAEYSPLVVLPSGLVLNAIIIANSTGGHDNMLSIDHEKGTVVFKLLDGFQGGDQYFYHISTESSDPAAATVESATYAPRLGALPTFGGDLDDDSALLGFSPTANGETGVNNPERQGLNSTILDALAPINTFPLDPDNGDPDNNYSPMWDAHINVWTPEAIDAGERRRITGFE
;
A
#
# COMPACT_ATOMS: atom_id res chain seq x y z
N MET A 1 3.91 -25.51 73.89
CA MET A 1 4.21 -24.17 74.44
C MET A 1 5.36 -23.58 73.64
N PRO A 2 5.38 -22.29 73.28
CA PRO A 2 4.32 -21.43 72.71
C PRO A 2 4.76 -20.79 71.34
N ARG A 3 3.82 -20.65 70.37
CA ARG A 3 3.23 -19.42 69.80
C ARG A 3 4.15 -18.45 69.03
N PHE A 4 3.80 -18.13 67.78
CA PHE A 4 3.41 -16.82 67.19
C PHE A 4 3.30 -17.02 65.65
N GLY A 5 2.15 -16.81 65.00
CA GLY A 5 1.80 -15.58 64.25
C GLY A 5 2.48 -15.57 62.85
N SER A 6 1.88 -15.32 61.70
CA SER A 6 0.69 -14.55 61.34
C SER A 6 0.17 -14.95 59.96
N ILE A 7 -1.12 -14.69 59.76
CA ILE A 7 -1.78 -14.53 58.46
C ILE A 7 -1.16 -13.31 57.77
N LEU A 8 -0.79 -13.44 56.49
CA LEU A 8 -0.68 -12.30 55.57
C LEU A 8 -1.26 -12.77 54.23
N ALA A 9 -2.49 -12.33 53.99
CA ALA A 9 -3.12 -12.34 52.69
C ALA A 9 -2.27 -11.48 51.75
N GLY A 10 -1.65 -12.10 50.76
CA GLY A 10 -1.03 -11.40 49.66
C GLY A 10 -2.13 -10.90 48.73
N THR A 11 -2.47 -9.63 48.85
CA THR A 11 -3.27 -8.90 47.87
C THR A 11 -2.53 -8.98 46.53
N ALA A 12 -3.03 -9.77 45.60
CA ALA A 12 -2.60 -9.69 44.21
C ALA A 12 -3.09 -8.34 43.68
N LEU A 13 -2.20 -7.35 43.68
CA LEU A 13 -2.40 -6.09 42.98
C LEU A 13 -2.33 -6.44 41.49
N ALA A 14 -3.48 -6.76 40.90
CA ALA A 14 -3.63 -6.78 39.45
C ALA A 14 -3.35 -5.36 38.98
N LEU A 15 -2.14 -5.14 38.47
CA LEU A 15 -1.82 -3.97 37.69
C LEU A 15 -2.67 -4.10 36.43
N LEU A 16 -3.82 -3.42 36.40
CA LEU A 16 -4.49 -3.10 35.14
C LEU A 16 -3.45 -2.28 34.37
N LEU A 17 -2.70 -2.94 33.49
CA LEU A 17 -2.18 -2.27 32.32
C LEU A 17 -3.43 -1.84 31.56
N ALA A 18 -3.76 -0.56 31.65
CA ALA A 18 -4.61 0.06 30.67
C ALA A 18 -3.89 -0.17 29.34
N THR A 19 -4.37 -1.14 28.57
CA THR A 19 -4.25 -1.06 27.12
C THR A 19 -4.77 0.33 26.77
N PRO A 20 -4.01 1.16 26.04
CA PRO A 20 -4.63 2.32 25.45
C PRO A 20 -5.69 1.72 24.53
N ALA A 21 -6.96 1.85 24.91
CA ALA A 21 -8.03 1.78 23.94
C ALA A 21 -7.60 2.77 22.85
N ILE A 22 -7.28 2.25 21.67
CA ILE A 22 -7.22 3.05 20.45
C ILE A 22 -8.56 3.78 20.47
N ALA A 23 -8.50 5.09 20.72
CA ALA A 23 -9.69 5.89 20.70
C ALA A 23 -10.25 5.74 19.29
N ALA A 24 -11.43 5.11 19.19
CA ALA A 24 -12.32 5.36 18.08
C ALA A 24 -12.42 6.88 17.96
N ASN A 25 -11.77 7.46 16.94
CA ASN A 25 -11.78 8.89 16.69
C ASN A 25 -13.15 9.26 16.08
N GLY A 26 -14.20 9.06 16.87
CA GLY A 26 -15.56 9.50 16.60
C GLY A 26 -15.80 10.96 17.02
N ASP A 27 -14.86 11.86 16.74
CA ASP A 27 -15.19 13.27 16.60
C ASP A 27 -15.47 13.46 15.12
N GLY A 28 -16.69 13.85 14.74
CA GLY A 28 -17.20 13.85 13.35
C GLY A 28 -16.36 14.60 12.29
N GLY A 29 -15.25 15.22 12.66
CA GLY A 29 -14.31 15.87 11.76
C GLY A 29 -13.74 14.96 10.66
N ALA A 30 -13.44 13.68 10.93
CA ALA A 30 -12.94 12.78 9.89
C ALA A 30 -13.99 12.52 8.78
N LEU A 31 -15.24 12.29 9.19
CA LEU A 31 -16.36 12.09 8.25
C LEU A 31 -16.74 13.39 7.53
N ASP A 32 -16.67 14.54 8.23
CA ASP A 32 -16.88 15.85 7.62
C ASP A 32 -15.84 16.12 6.52
N GLU A 33 -14.56 15.86 6.79
CA GLU A 33 -13.47 15.98 5.81
C GLU A 33 -13.69 15.07 4.60
N VAL A 34 -14.06 13.81 4.82
CA VAL A 34 -14.36 12.86 3.74
C VAL A 34 -15.59 13.30 2.94
N HIS A 35 -16.63 13.83 3.59
CA HIS A 35 -17.78 14.38 2.89
C HIS A 35 -17.41 15.57 2.00
N GLU A 36 -16.48 16.43 2.42
CA GLU A 36 -15.96 17.51 1.58
C GLU A 36 -15.23 16.94 0.35
N LEU A 37 -14.36 15.95 0.54
CA LEU A 37 -13.64 15.27 -0.56
C LEU A 37 -14.60 14.64 -1.58
N LEU A 38 -15.57 13.87 -1.10
CA LEU A 38 -16.57 13.20 -1.95
C LEU A 38 -17.47 14.20 -2.68
N THR A 39 -17.83 15.31 -2.04
CA THR A 39 -18.62 16.38 -2.67
C THR A 39 -17.84 17.01 -3.82
N SER A 40 -16.59 17.40 -3.57
CA SER A 40 -15.73 18.01 -4.61
C SER A 40 -15.48 17.05 -5.77
N ALA A 41 -15.18 15.78 -5.48
CA ALA A 41 -14.97 14.76 -6.50
C ALA A 41 -16.22 14.52 -7.37
N ALA A 42 -17.42 14.58 -6.79
CA ALA A 42 -18.67 14.47 -7.53
C ALA A 42 -18.94 15.70 -8.40
N GLU A 43 -18.72 16.92 -7.87
CA GLU A 43 -18.86 18.17 -8.60
C GLU A 43 -17.93 18.24 -9.82
N GLN A 44 -16.67 17.79 -9.68
CA GLN A 44 -15.70 17.70 -10.78
C GLN A 44 -16.18 16.80 -11.93
N ARG A 45 -17.07 15.85 -11.64
CA ARG A 45 -17.62 14.87 -12.59
C ARG A 45 -19.03 15.21 -13.07
N ASP A 46 -19.60 16.34 -12.65
CA ASP A 46 -20.98 16.74 -12.94
C ASP A 46 -22.02 15.67 -12.52
N VAL A 47 -21.80 15.03 -11.37
CA VAL A 47 -22.74 14.07 -10.75
C VAL A 47 -23.08 14.48 -9.33
N SER A 48 -24.16 13.93 -8.76
CA SER A 48 -24.44 14.13 -7.33
C SER A 48 -23.46 13.31 -6.48
N LYS A 49 -23.23 13.76 -5.24
CA LYS A 49 -22.41 13.01 -4.27
C LYS A 49 -22.92 11.58 -4.09
N GLU A 50 -24.23 11.41 -3.99
CA GLU A 50 -24.87 10.10 -3.83
C GLU A 50 -24.58 9.20 -5.03
N ALA A 51 -24.71 9.72 -6.26
CA ALA A 51 -24.40 8.96 -7.46
C ALA A 51 -22.90 8.60 -7.55
N PHE A 52 -22.01 9.49 -7.11
CA PHE A 52 -20.59 9.15 -7.03
C PHE A 52 -20.30 8.06 -5.99
N MET A 53 -20.88 8.17 -4.79
CA MET A 53 -20.72 7.16 -3.74
C MET A 53 -21.26 5.78 -4.17
N GLU A 54 -22.37 5.73 -4.90
CA GLU A 54 -22.89 4.48 -5.50
C GLU A 54 -21.89 3.84 -6.48
N THR A 55 -20.98 4.61 -7.10
CA THR A 55 -19.90 4.05 -7.92
C THR A 55 -18.71 3.53 -7.09
N LEU A 56 -18.55 3.97 -5.83
CA LEU A 56 -17.45 3.53 -4.98
C LEU A 56 -17.76 2.23 -4.24
N VAL A 57 -19.03 1.96 -3.94
CA VAL A 57 -19.44 0.77 -3.17
C VAL A 57 -20.57 0.07 -3.91
N ASP A 58 -20.21 -0.94 -4.70
CA ASP A 58 -21.13 -1.77 -5.49
C ASP A 58 -20.77 -3.24 -5.29
N ASP A 59 -21.42 -3.86 -4.30
CA ASP A 59 -21.14 -5.24 -3.87
C ASP A 59 -21.42 -6.29 -4.96
N ASP A 60 -22.20 -5.94 -5.98
CA ASP A 60 -22.55 -6.83 -7.08
C ASP A 60 -21.62 -6.66 -8.31
N ARG A 61 -20.62 -5.77 -8.24
CA ARG A 61 -19.74 -5.45 -9.37
C ARG A 61 -18.83 -6.61 -9.77
N PHE A 62 -18.35 -7.37 -8.80
CA PHE A 62 -17.42 -8.48 -9.02
C PHE A 62 -17.96 -9.75 -8.38
N ASP A 63 -17.80 -10.87 -9.07
CA ASP A 63 -18.09 -12.17 -8.51
C ASP A 63 -17.09 -12.47 -7.38
N ARG A 64 -17.54 -13.17 -6.33
CA ARG A 64 -16.69 -13.59 -5.22
C ARG A 64 -15.42 -14.33 -5.67
N ASP A 65 -15.50 -15.09 -6.76
CA ASP A 65 -14.39 -15.83 -7.34
C ASP A 65 -13.30 -14.92 -7.94
N GLN A 66 -13.62 -13.65 -8.24
CA GLN A 66 -12.65 -12.64 -8.72
C GLN A 66 -11.83 -12.03 -7.58
N ASN A 67 -12.28 -12.18 -6.32
CA ASN A 67 -11.55 -11.81 -5.11
C ASN A 67 -11.00 -10.36 -5.11
N VAL A 68 -11.83 -9.38 -5.48
CA VAL A 68 -11.46 -7.96 -5.48
C VAL A 68 -11.69 -7.37 -4.09
N PHE A 69 -10.62 -7.00 -3.39
CA PHE A 69 -10.67 -6.56 -1.99
C PHE A 69 -11.07 -5.09 -1.80
N MET A 70 -10.78 -4.22 -2.77
CA MET A 70 -11.03 -2.78 -2.68
C MET A 70 -12.34 -2.41 -3.41
N PRO A 71 -13.44 -2.09 -2.69
CA PRO A 71 -14.77 -1.91 -3.29
C PRO A 71 -14.85 -0.83 -4.36
N SER A 72 -14.06 0.24 -4.21
CA SER A 72 -13.99 1.37 -5.16
C SER A 72 -13.39 1.02 -6.52
N THR A 73 -12.90 -0.21 -6.70
CA THR A 73 -12.43 -0.71 -7.99
C THR A 73 -13.56 -0.69 -9.03
N LEU A 74 -13.38 0.02 -10.14
CA LEU A 74 -14.43 0.23 -11.16
C LEU A 74 -14.46 -0.86 -12.23
N ALA A 75 -13.30 -1.43 -12.56
CA ALA A 75 -13.18 -2.53 -13.50
C ALA A 75 -11.85 -3.26 -13.31
N VAL A 76 -11.81 -4.54 -13.68
CA VAL A 76 -10.59 -5.34 -13.74
C VAL A 76 -10.52 -6.06 -15.09
N ASP A 77 -9.34 -6.03 -15.72
CA ASP A 77 -9.00 -6.86 -16.86
C ASP A 77 -7.95 -7.89 -16.40
N PHE A 78 -8.34 -9.16 -16.34
CA PHE A 78 -7.46 -10.27 -15.95
C PHE A 78 -6.73 -10.91 -17.14
N THR A 79 -6.69 -10.26 -18.30
CA THR A 79 -5.96 -10.78 -19.47
C THR A 79 -4.49 -10.97 -19.10
N GLU A 80 -4.03 -12.22 -19.05
CA GLU A 80 -2.69 -12.61 -18.55
C GLU A 80 -1.53 -11.81 -19.17
N ALA A 81 -1.68 -11.35 -20.41
CA ALA A 81 -0.66 -10.56 -21.10
C ALA A 81 -0.50 -9.13 -20.55
N SER A 82 -1.54 -8.56 -19.94
CA SER A 82 -1.57 -7.18 -19.45
C SER A 82 -2.69 -6.97 -18.43
N PRO A 83 -2.65 -7.64 -17.27
CA PRO A 83 -3.69 -7.47 -16.27
C PRO A 83 -3.70 -6.02 -15.77
N SER A 84 -4.89 -5.46 -15.60
CA SER A 84 -5.06 -4.05 -15.24
C SER A 84 -6.32 -3.80 -14.43
N VAL A 85 -6.33 -2.68 -13.72
CA VAL A 85 -7.42 -2.23 -12.86
C VAL A 85 -7.82 -0.80 -13.20
N THR A 86 -9.11 -0.49 -13.20
CA THR A 86 -9.64 0.86 -13.34
C THR A 86 -10.07 1.39 -11.98
N LEU A 87 -9.51 2.53 -11.56
CA LEU A 87 -9.71 3.13 -10.24
C LEU A 87 -10.22 4.57 -10.33
N PRO A 88 -10.97 5.08 -9.34
CA PRO A 88 -11.36 6.48 -9.27
C PRO A 88 -10.14 7.36 -8.95
N VAL A 89 -10.08 8.53 -9.59
CA VAL A 89 -9.02 9.54 -9.40
C VAL A 89 -9.56 10.74 -8.67
N TYR A 90 -8.86 11.21 -7.66
CA TYR A 90 -9.18 12.46 -6.98
C TYR A 90 -8.29 13.58 -7.52
N GLU A 91 -8.87 14.76 -7.78
CA GLU A 91 -8.10 15.97 -8.03
C GLU A 91 -7.69 16.60 -6.69
N GLY A 92 -6.44 17.03 -6.63
CA GLY A 92 -5.78 17.64 -5.49
C GLY A 92 -5.02 18.88 -5.90
N ILE A 93 -4.41 19.52 -4.91
CA ILE A 93 -3.58 20.70 -5.10
C ILE A 93 -2.15 20.35 -4.66
N GLY A 94 -1.19 20.41 -5.57
CA GLY A 94 0.22 20.24 -5.27
C GLY A 94 0.77 21.42 -4.47
N PRO A 95 1.98 21.33 -3.90
CA PRO A 95 2.52 22.30 -2.94
C PRO A 95 2.53 23.75 -3.44
N THR A 96 2.73 24.00 -4.73
CA THR A 96 2.78 25.38 -5.27
C THR A 96 1.44 25.88 -5.85
N GLY A 97 0.38 25.09 -5.75
CA GLY A 97 -0.98 25.45 -6.16
C GLY A 97 -1.43 24.85 -7.50
N GLU A 98 -0.56 24.10 -8.15
CA GLU A 98 -0.82 23.32 -9.35
C GLU A 98 -1.78 22.15 -9.10
N PRO A 99 -2.56 21.73 -10.11
CA PRO A 99 -3.32 20.49 -10.02
C PRO A 99 -2.40 19.28 -9.87
N THR A 100 -2.79 18.37 -8.96
CA THR A 100 -2.20 17.04 -8.83
C THR A 100 -3.33 16.01 -8.79
N TYR A 101 -3.08 14.80 -9.26
CA TYR A 101 -4.08 13.74 -9.33
C TYR A 101 -3.61 12.55 -8.51
N TYR A 102 -4.50 12.01 -7.68
CA TYR A 102 -4.14 10.97 -6.74
C TYR A 102 -5.21 9.88 -6.61
N LEU A 103 -4.78 8.73 -6.11
CA LEU A 103 -5.65 7.63 -5.68
C LEU A 103 -5.78 7.65 -4.18
N ILE A 104 -6.88 7.12 -3.66
CA ILE A 104 -7.00 6.76 -2.26
C ILE A 104 -7.30 5.27 -2.25
N THR A 105 -6.50 4.48 -1.53
CA THR A 105 -6.60 3.01 -1.56
C THR A 105 -6.92 2.43 -0.18
N GLU A 106 -6.41 3.06 0.87
CA GLU A 106 -6.63 2.63 2.25
C GLU A 106 -6.99 3.78 3.19
N ALA A 107 -7.75 3.47 4.23
CA ALA A 107 -7.96 4.33 5.39
C ALA A 107 -7.65 3.60 6.69
N ALA A 108 -7.11 4.33 7.68
CA ALA A 108 -6.90 3.81 9.03
C ALA A 108 -8.18 3.78 9.89
N ASP A 109 -9.26 4.39 9.39
CA ASP A 109 -10.56 4.45 10.05
C ASP A 109 -11.57 3.61 9.28
N TYR A 110 -12.31 2.76 10.01
CA TYR A 110 -13.23 1.78 9.42
C TYR A 110 -14.44 2.44 8.75
N GLU A 111 -15.05 3.44 9.39
CA GLU A 111 -16.23 4.11 8.84
C GLU A 111 -15.87 4.91 7.58
N VAL A 112 -14.67 5.50 7.56
CA VAL A 112 -14.12 6.15 6.37
C VAL A 112 -13.86 5.14 5.25
N ALA A 113 -13.24 3.99 5.56
CA ALA A 113 -12.98 2.96 4.59
C ALA A 113 -14.27 2.45 3.94
N GLU A 114 -15.30 2.17 4.75
CA GLU A 114 -16.63 1.75 4.29
C GLU A 114 -17.28 2.83 3.40
N MET A 115 -17.26 4.10 3.84
CA MET A 115 -17.90 5.20 3.10
C MET A 115 -17.27 5.44 1.72
N MET A 116 -15.95 5.27 1.61
CA MET A 116 -15.19 5.56 0.40
C MET A 116 -14.89 4.32 -0.46
N GLY A 117 -15.29 3.12 -0.03
CA GLY A 117 -14.96 1.87 -0.72
C GLY A 117 -13.46 1.58 -0.74
N LEU A 118 -12.76 1.87 0.36
CA LEU A 118 -11.32 1.66 0.52
C LEU A 118 -11.05 0.38 1.30
N ASN A 119 -9.81 -0.11 1.21
CA ASN A 119 -9.35 -1.12 2.14
C ASN A 119 -9.17 -0.52 3.54
N PHE A 120 -9.70 -1.18 4.56
CA PHE A 120 -9.47 -0.81 5.96
C PHE A 120 -8.10 -1.33 6.40
N ALA A 121 -7.21 -0.40 6.78
CA ALA A 121 -5.83 -0.67 7.15
C ALA A 121 -5.50 -0.02 8.51
N PRO A 122 -5.92 -0.61 9.64
CA PRO A 122 -5.84 0.03 10.96
C PRO A 122 -4.41 0.37 11.37
N LYS A 123 -3.42 -0.43 10.96
CA LYS A 123 -2.00 -0.22 11.29
C LYS A 123 -1.47 1.13 10.79
N LEU A 124 -2.06 1.72 9.74
CA LEU A 124 -1.66 3.03 9.23
C LEU A 124 -1.70 4.13 10.30
N VAL A 125 -2.54 4.00 11.34
CA VAL A 125 -2.60 4.94 12.47
C VAL A 125 -1.25 5.11 13.17
N ASN A 126 -0.42 4.06 13.20
CA ASN A 126 0.91 4.07 13.83
C ASN A 126 1.90 4.97 13.08
N GLY A 127 1.61 5.31 11.82
CA GLY A 127 2.40 6.25 11.03
C GLY A 127 2.02 7.73 11.23
N ARG A 128 0.88 8.01 11.88
CA ARG A 128 0.29 9.37 11.96
C ARG A 128 1.27 10.41 12.50
N ASP A 129 1.81 10.15 13.68
CA ASP A 129 2.58 11.10 14.47
C ASP A 129 4.10 10.93 14.26
N THR A 130 4.50 10.70 13.01
CA THR A 130 5.86 10.29 12.65
C THR A 130 6.43 11.18 11.55
N ALA A 131 7.74 11.10 11.32
CA ALA A 131 8.36 11.80 10.20
C ALA A 131 8.08 11.14 8.84
N GLY A 132 7.54 9.91 8.84
CA GLY A 132 7.22 9.17 7.62
C GLY A 132 5.90 9.56 6.95
N SER A 133 4.99 10.20 7.69
CA SER A 133 3.73 10.71 7.16
C SER A 133 3.87 12.14 6.62
N GLN A 134 2.95 12.50 5.74
CA GLN A 134 2.80 13.84 5.19
C GLN A 134 1.53 14.49 5.74
N GLN A 135 1.66 15.66 6.36
CA GLN A 135 0.49 16.45 6.75
C GLN A 135 -0.10 17.13 5.52
N VAL A 136 -1.42 17.04 5.36
CA VAL A 136 -2.18 17.69 4.28
C VAL A 136 -3.24 18.64 4.85
N THR A 137 -3.73 19.55 4.03
CA THR A 137 -4.90 20.38 4.37
C THR A 137 -6.00 20.16 3.34
N ILE A 138 -7.22 20.60 3.66
CA ILE A 138 -8.31 20.65 2.68
C ILE A 138 -8.48 22.08 2.21
N GLU A 139 -8.47 22.27 0.90
CA GLU A 139 -8.76 23.55 0.24
C GLU A 139 -9.77 23.30 -0.87
N ASN A 140 -10.92 23.97 -0.83
CA ASN A 140 -12.02 23.78 -1.80
C ASN A 140 -12.46 22.31 -1.95
N GLY A 141 -12.50 21.58 -0.83
CA GLY A 141 -12.86 20.15 -0.81
C GLY A 141 -11.83 19.24 -1.48
N MET A 142 -10.60 19.70 -1.72
CA MET A 142 -9.51 18.89 -2.28
C MET A 142 -8.35 18.81 -1.29
N LEU A 143 -7.61 17.70 -1.31
CA LEU A 143 -6.35 17.60 -0.56
C LEU A 143 -5.30 18.54 -1.14
N LYS A 144 -4.71 19.36 -0.29
CA LYS A 144 -3.53 20.18 -0.55
C LYS A 144 -2.31 19.46 0.01
N PHE A 145 -1.44 19.00 -0.89
CA PHE A 145 -0.23 18.28 -0.56
C PHE A 145 0.92 19.24 -0.20
N LYS A 146 1.81 18.79 0.69
CA LYS A 146 3.02 19.50 1.11
C LYS A 146 4.24 19.08 0.28
N GLY A 147 4.34 17.81 -0.08
CA GLY A 147 5.31 17.29 -1.04
C GLY A 147 4.63 16.86 -2.33
N ASP A 148 5.42 16.73 -3.39
CA ASP A 148 4.97 16.30 -4.71
C ASP A 148 5.94 15.27 -5.32
N VAL A 149 5.57 14.73 -6.49
CA VAL A 149 6.34 13.75 -7.23
C VAL A 149 6.84 14.34 -8.56
N ASP A 150 8.13 14.17 -8.83
CA ASP A 150 8.69 14.43 -10.16
C ASP A 150 8.62 13.14 -11.00
N PHE A 151 7.76 13.15 -12.02
CA PHE A 151 7.56 12.07 -13.00
C PHE A 151 8.40 12.24 -14.27
N SER A 152 9.28 13.25 -14.33
CA SER A 152 10.17 13.46 -15.48
C SER A 152 11.39 12.52 -15.58
N PRO A 153 11.88 11.85 -14.51
CA PRO A 153 12.98 10.90 -14.63
C PRO A 153 12.66 9.73 -15.56
N VAL A 154 13.69 9.19 -16.22
CA VAL A 154 13.56 7.96 -17.00
C VAL A 154 14.06 6.81 -16.16
N ARG A 155 13.16 5.84 -15.90
CA ARG A 155 13.49 4.63 -15.17
C ARG A 155 14.63 3.86 -15.86
N ALA A 156 15.65 3.46 -15.11
CA ALA A 156 16.75 2.63 -15.60
C ALA A 156 17.15 1.58 -14.56
N VAL A 157 17.23 0.32 -14.99
CA VAL A 157 17.72 -0.80 -14.19
C VAL A 157 18.71 -1.61 -14.99
N GLU A 158 19.90 -1.85 -14.43
CA GLU A 158 20.91 -2.72 -15.03
C GLU A 158 21.23 -3.89 -14.11
N PRO A 159 21.35 -5.11 -14.65
CA PRO A 159 21.64 -6.27 -13.83
C PRO A 159 22.97 -6.16 -13.11
N GLY A 160 22.98 -6.57 -11.85
CA GLY A 160 24.20 -6.84 -11.10
C GLY A 160 24.97 -8.04 -11.68
N PRO A 161 26.10 -8.42 -11.06
CA PRO A 161 26.93 -9.53 -11.53
C PRO A 161 26.18 -10.87 -11.57
N PHE A 162 26.31 -11.61 -12.69
CA PHE A 162 25.80 -12.98 -12.78
C PHE A 162 26.51 -13.93 -11.80
N PRO A 163 25.83 -14.94 -11.20
CA PRO A 163 24.43 -15.36 -11.42
C PRO A 163 23.38 -14.61 -10.58
N ASN A 164 23.80 -13.76 -9.63
CA ASN A 164 22.90 -13.05 -8.72
C ASN A 164 22.81 -11.57 -9.10
N THR A 165 21.89 -11.25 -10.01
CA THR A 165 21.74 -9.91 -10.59
C THR A 165 21.11 -8.89 -9.65
N PHE A 166 20.56 -9.33 -8.52
CA PHE A 166 20.20 -8.50 -7.39
C PHE A 166 21.34 -8.50 -6.34
N PRO A 167 21.74 -7.32 -5.79
CA PRO A 167 21.23 -5.99 -6.13
C PRO A 167 21.67 -5.55 -7.54
N PRO A 168 20.85 -4.72 -8.22
CA PRO A 168 21.18 -4.21 -9.56
C PRO A 168 22.45 -3.36 -9.55
N ALA A 169 23.20 -3.35 -10.67
CA ALA A 169 24.38 -2.51 -10.83
C ALA A 169 24.01 -1.02 -10.94
N THR A 170 22.87 -0.75 -11.56
CA THR A 170 22.27 0.59 -11.69
C THR A 170 20.80 0.48 -11.33
N ALA A 171 20.32 1.40 -10.48
CA ALA A 171 18.90 1.56 -10.20
C ALA A 171 18.55 3.05 -10.16
N GLN A 172 17.70 3.47 -11.09
CA GLN A 172 17.18 4.82 -11.22
C GLN A 172 15.65 4.75 -11.32
N PRO A 173 14.90 5.29 -10.33
CA PRO A 173 13.45 5.40 -10.39
C PRO A 173 12.99 6.29 -11.56
N GLY A 174 11.82 5.99 -12.14
CA GLY A 174 11.17 6.86 -13.12
C GLY A 174 10.33 7.98 -12.49
N SER A 175 9.91 7.80 -11.24
CA SER A 175 9.24 8.82 -10.45
C SER A 175 9.88 8.99 -9.07
N VAL A 176 10.05 10.25 -8.65
CA VAL A 176 10.77 10.60 -7.43
C VAL A 176 9.97 11.62 -6.63
N GLY A 177 9.49 11.22 -5.46
CA GLY A 177 8.94 12.11 -4.45
C GLY A 177 10.02 13.02 -3.87
N ASP A 178 9.65 14.27 -3.61
CA ASP A 178 10.52 15.17 -2.85
C ASP A 178 10.66 14.75 -1.37
N ALA A 179 11.41 15.52 -0.59
CA ALA A 179 11.66 15.19 0.83
C ALA A 179 10.41 15.32 1.73
N GLU A 180 9.36 15.99 1.27
CA GLU A 180 8.08 16.15 1.95
C GLU A 180 7.04 15.14 1.48
N TYR A 181 7.23 14.50 0.32
CA TYR A 181 6.29 13.54 -0.25
C TYR A 181 6.21 12.24 0.55
N SER A 182 4.99 11.89 0.96
CA SER A 182 4.62 10.56 1.41
C SER A 182 3.17 10.28 1.00
N PRO A 183 2.85 9.06 0.52
CA PRO A 183 1.46 8.68 0.27
C PRO A 183 0.66 8.51 1.57
N LEU A 184 1.33 8.29 2.71
CA LEU A 184 0.67 8.24 4.00
C LEU A 184 0.35 9.66 4.47
N VAL A 185 -0.87 10.11 4.18
CA VAL A 185 -1.31 11.46 4.50
C VAL A 185 -2.07 11.51 5.83
N VAL A 186 -1.89 12.61 6.56
CA VAL A 186 -2.62 12.92 7.79
C VAL A 186 -3.40 14.20 7.57
N LEU A 187 -4.72 14.11 7.69
CA LEU A 187 -5.64 15.22 7.51
C LEU A 187 -5.78 16.04 8.81
N PRO A 188 -6.36 17.25 8.78
CA PRO A 188 -6.49 18.11 9.95
C PRO A 188 -7.20 17.47 11.16
N SER A 189 -8.17 16.57 10.94
CA SER A 189 -8.83 15.78 11.99
C SER A 189 -7.93 14.74 12.66
N GLY A 190 -6.79 14.42 12.05
CA GLY A 190 -5.93 13.29 12.41
C GLY A 190 -6.29 11.98 11.70
N LEU A 191 -7.25 12.00 10.76
CA LEU A 191 -7.52 10.88 9.85
C LEU A 191 -6.27 10.56 9.03
N VAL A 192 -5.98 9.27 8.88
CA VAL A 192 -4.86 8.76 8.10
C VAL A 192 -5.39 8.02 6.88
N LEU A 193 -4.91 8.41 5.69
CA LEU A 193 -5.23 7.79 4.42
C LEU A 193 -3.94 7.39 3.70
N ASN A 194 -4.01 6.35 2.86
CA ASN A 194 -3.01 6.12 1.82
C ASN A 194 -3.48 6.83 0.54
N ALA A 195 -2.91 8.00 0.26
CA ALA A 195 -3.24 8.89 -0.84
C ALA A 195 -2.06 9.09 -1.79
N ILE A 196 -2.11 8.40 -2.93
CA ILE A 196 -0.99 8.17 -3.85
C ILE A 196 -1.04 9.17 -5.01
N ILE A 197 -0.06 10.09 -5.12
CA ILE A 197 0.02 10.98 -6.28
C ILE A 197 0.43 10.17 -7.51
N ILE A 198 -0.39 10.21 -8.56
CA ILE A 198 -0.20 9.43 -9.78
C ILE A 198 0.09 10.27 -11.02
N ALA A 199 -0.23 11.57 -11.00
CA ALA A 199 0.03 12.45 -12.13
C ALA A 199 0.02 13.91 -11.70
N ASN A 200 0.84 14.72 -12.35
CA ASN A 200 0.85 16.18 -12.25
C ASN A 200 1.45 16.78 -13.54
N SER A 201 1.87 18.04 -13.49
CA SER A 201 2.46 18.73 -14.65
C SER A 201 3.77 18.12 -15.19
N THR A 202 4.47 17.29 -14.42
CA THR A 202 5.74 16.66 -14.80
C THR A 202 5.57 15.35 -15.55
N GLY A 203 4.40 14.71 -15.45
CA GLY A 203 4.12 13.40 -16.05
C GLY A 203 3.15 12.58 -15.21
N GLY A 204 3.26 11.25 -15.31
CA GLY A 204 2.47 10.34 -14.50
C GLY A 204 3.22 9.06 -14.16
N HIS A 205 2.62 8.29 -13.27
CA HIS A 205 3.21 7.11 -12.64
C HIS A 205 3.65 6.03 -13.65
N ASP A 206 4.80 5.38 -13.43
CA ASP A 206 5.36 4.39 -14.36
C ASP A 206 4.43 3.17 -14.64
N ASN A 207 3.64 2.78 -13.63
CA ASN A 207 2.62 1.72 -13.73
C ASN A 207 1.24 2.18 -14.25
N MET A 208 1.05 3.48 -14.55
CA MET A 208 -0.19 4.01 -15.11
C MET A 208 -0.26 3.75 -16.62
N LEU A 209 -1.35 3.14 -17.08
CA LEU A 209 -1.60 2.85 -18.50
C LEU A 209 -2.35 3.98 -19.20
N SER A 210 -3.32 4.58 -18.52
CA SER A 210 -4.08 5.74 -19.02
C SER A 210 -4.81 6.46 -17.88
N ILE A 211 -5.14 7.73 -18.09
CA ILE A 211 -5.96 8.55 -17.20
C ILE A 211 -7.04 9.26 -18.03
N ASP A 212 -8.28 9.24 -17.53
CA ASP A 212 -9.43 9.93 -18.09
C ASP A 212 -9.88 11.00 -17.09
N HIS A 213 -9.43 12.25 -17.29
CA HIS A 213 -9.74 13.36 -16.39
C HIS A 213 -11.22 13.76 -16.43
N GLU A 214 -11.93 13.51 -17.51
CA GLU A 214 -13.36 13.83 -17.63
C GLU A 214 -14.20 12.86 -16.81
N LYS A 215 -13.86 11.57 -16.85
CA LYS A 215 -14.52 10.55 -16.00
C LYS A 215 -13.94 10.48 -14.59
N GLY A 216 -12.77 11.06 -14.37
CA GLY A 216 -12.00 10.93 -13.14
C GLY A 216 -11.65 9.47 -12.85
N THR A 217 -11.08 8.77 -13.84
CA THR A 217 -10.62 7.39 -13.68
C THR A 217 -9.20 7.21 -14.21
N VAL A 218 -8.51 6.20 -13.68
CA VAL A 218 -7.18 5.77 -14.15
C VAL A 218 -7.18 4.28 -14.40
N VAL A 219 -6.38 3.82 -15.37
CA VAL A 219 -6.06 2.40 -15.55
C VAL A 219 -4.64 2.15 -15.09
N PHE A 220 -4.47 1.26 -14.11
CA PHE A 220 -3.18 0.84 -13.56
C PHE A 220 -2.86 -0.60 -13.92
N LYS A 221 -1.57 -0.90 -14.08
CA LYS A 221 -1.10 -2.28 -14.21
C LYS A 221 -1.30 -3.05 -12.90
N LEU A 222 -1.77 -4.28 -13.00
CA LEU A 222 -1.78 -5.23 -11.89
C LEU A 222 -0.52 -6.10 -11.91
N LEU A 223 0.01 -6.39 -10.73
CA LEU A 223 1.15 -7.27 -10.51
C LEU A 223 0.66 -8.58 -9.88
N ASP A 224 1.20 -9.70 -10.34
CA ASP A 224 0.86 -11.04 -9.84
C ASP A 224 1.52 -11.29 -8.47
N GLY A 225 0.89 -12.14 -7.67
CA GLY A 225 1.30 -12.43 -6.32
C GLY A 225 0.63 -13.68 -5.77
N PHE A 226 1.12 -14.11 -4.61
CA PHE A 226 0.59 -15.24 -3.86
C PHE A 226 0.18 -14.80 -2.45
N GLN A 227 -0.92 -15.35 -1.96
CA GLN A 227 -1.31 -15.31 -0.55
C GLN A 227 -1.79 -16.72 -0.20
N GLY A 228 -1.35 -17.28 0.93
CA GLY A 228 -1.86 -18.57 1.42
C GLY A 228 -1.68 -19.79 0.50
N GLY A 229 -0.82 -19.73 -0.52
CA GLY A 229 -0.67 -20.77 -1.53
C GLY A 229 -1.46 -20.53 -2.82
N ASP A 230 -2.40 -19.58 -2.81
CA ASP A 230 -3.25 -19.24 -3.95
C ASP A 230 -2.59 -18.16 -4.81
N GLN A 231 -2.52 -18.43 -6.13
CA GLN A 231 -2.00 -17.49 -7.14
C GLN A 231 -3.10 -16.48 -7.53
N TYR A 232 -2.68 -15.38 -8.17
CA TYR A 232 -3.56 -14.30 -8.63
C TYR A 232 -4.02 -13.36 -7.51
N PHE A 233 -3.20 -13.24 -6.46
CA PHE A 233 -3.28 -12.09 -5.57
C PHE A 233 -2.74 -10.86 -6.29
N TYR A 234 -3.61 -10.22 -7.07
CA TYR A 234 -3.26 -9.03 -7.82
C TYR A 234 -3.17 -7.81 -6.91
N HIS A 235 -2.09 -7.05 -7.08
CA HIS A 235 -1.85 -5.80 -6.36
C HIS A 235 -1.33 -4.73 -7.32
N ILE A 236 -1.41 -3.48 -6.89
CA ILE A 236 -0.71 -2.37 -7.54
C ILE A 236 0.58 -2.09 -6.77
N SER A 237 1.64 -1.68 -7.48
CA SER A 237 2.88 -1.18 -6.87
C SER A 237 2.99 0.31 -7.15
N THR A 238 3.07 1.09 -6.07
CA THR A 238 2.83 2.54 -6.07
C THR A 238 4.01 3.31 -5.48
N GLU A 239 4.51 2.94 -4.30
CA GLU A 239 5.64 3.62 -3.67
C GLU A 239 6.65 2.66 -3.03
N SER A 240 7.89 3.13 -2.90
CA SER A 240 8.91 2.51 -2.06
C SER A 240 9.82 3.56 -1.42
N SER A 241 10.22 3.30 -0.17
CA SER A 241 11.22 4.09 0.57
C SER A 241 12.66 3.80 0.16
N ASP A 242 12.90 2.72 -0.60
CA ASP A 242 14.20 2.37 -1.17
C ASP A 242 14.20 2.64 -2.69
N PRO A 243 15.20 3.34 -3.23
CA PRO A 243 15.23 3.69 -4.65
C PRO A 243 15.48 2.48 -5.55
N ALA A 244 16.17 1.44 -5.06
CA ALA A 244 16.39 0.22 -5.85
C ALA A 244 15.09 -0.59 -5.95
N ALA A 245 14.35 -0.76 -4.85
CA ALA A 245 13.04 -1.38 -4.87
C ALA A 245 12.05 -0.58 -5.73
N ALA A 246 12.00 0.76 -5.58
CA ALA A 246 11.18 1.63 -6.41
C ALA A 246 11.46 1.43 -7.90
N THR A 247 12.75 1.38 -8.26
CA THR A 247 13.16 1.08 -9.63
C THR A 247 12.71 -0.31 -10.06
N VAL A 248 12.96 -1.36 -9.27
CA VAL A 248 12.66 -2.75 -9.66
C VAL A 248 11.16 -2.96 -9.90
N GLU A 249 10.31 -2.33 -9.10
CA GLU A 249 8.84 -2.48 -9.20
C GLU A 249 8.14 -1.43 -10.08
N SER A 250 8.88 -0.46 -10.62
CA SER A 250 8.32 0.71 -11.31
C SER A 250 7.37 1.52 -10.40
N ALA A 251 7.74 1.61 -9.12
CA ALA A 251 7.06 2.41 -8.12
C ALA A 251 7.73 3.79 -7.99
N THR A 252 7.00 4.74 -7.39
CA THR A 252 7.52 6.04 -7.03
C THR A 252 8.47 5.92 -5.84
N TYR A 253 9.67 6.48 -5.97
CA TYR A 253 10.59 6.58 -4.84
C TYR A 253 10.11 7.67 -3.88
N ALA A 254 9.65 7.27 -2.70
CA ALA A 254 9.15 8.16 -1.65
C ALA A 254 10.07 8.09 -0.43
N PRO A 255 11.16 8.88 -0.38
CA PRO A 255 12.20 8.76 0.67
C PRO A 255 11.64 8.93 2.08
N ARG A 256 10.59 9.73 2.23
CA ARG A 256 9.97 10.02 3.51
C ARG A 256 9.40 8.78 4.19
N LEU A 257 8.86 7.82 3.43
CA LEU A 257 8.34 6.56 3.98
C LEU A 257 9.37 5.79 4.80
N GLY A 258 10.67 5.97 4.51
CA GLY A 258 11.76 5.35 5.29
C GLY A 258 11.88 5.87 6.73
N ALA A 259 11.10 6.88 7.11
CA ALA A 259 11.01 7.41 8.47
C ALA A 259 9.76 6.94 9.23
N LEU A 260 8.97 6.01 8.67
CA LEU A 260 7.94 5.31 9.43
C LEU A 260 8.60 4.48 10.56
N PRO A 261 8.01 4.46 11.77
CA PRO A 261 8.59 3.80 12.91
C PRO A 261 8.45 2.28 12.79
N THR A 262 9.43 1.59 13.36
CA THR A 262 9.42 0.15 13.64
C THR A 262 9.50 -0.73 12.39
N PHE A 263 10.29 -1.81 12.44
CA PHE A 263 10.18 -2.87 11.43
C PHE A 263 8.84 -3.58 11.61
N GLY A 264 8.20 -4.00 10.52
CA GLY A 264 7.03 -4.88 10.59
C GLY A 264 7.51 -6.24 11.04
N GLY A 265 7.29 -6.58 12.30
CA GLY A 265 7.79 -7.80 12.92
C GLY A 265 6.71 -8.83 13.22
N ASP A 266 5.50 -8.39 13.55
CA ASP A 266 4.34 -9.23 13.87
C ASP A 266 3.02 -8.55 13.48
N LEU A 267 1.92 -9.31 13.44
CA LEU A 267 0.59 -8.77 13.19
C LEU A 267 0.16 -7.82 14.33
N ASP A 268 0.53 -8.14 15.57
CA ASP A 268 0.10 -7.42 16.79
C ASP A 268 1.09 -6.33 17.27
N ASP A 269 1.97 -5.84 16.39
CA ASP A 269 2.92 -4.78 16.74
C ASP A 269 2.38 -3.35 16.52
N ASP A 270 3.01 -2.38 17.18
CA ASP A 270 2.74 -0.94 17.00
C ASP A 270 3.47 -0.38 15.75
N SER A 271 3.56 -1.17 14.68
CA SER A 271 4.14 -0.74 13.40
C SER A 271 3.05 -0.28 12.44
N ALA A 272 3.37 0.70 11.59
CA ALA A 272 2.57 0.96 10.40
C ALA A 272 2.83 -0.09 9.32
N LEU A 273 3.94 -0.83 9.43
CA LEU A 273 4.40 -1.75 8.42
C LEU A 273 3.86 -3.18 8.63
N LEU A 274 3.71 -3.91 7.54
CA LEU A 274 3.42 -5.33 7.53
C LEU A 274 4.52 -6.07 6.75
N GLY A 275 5.12 -7.09 7.35
CA GLY A 275 6.18 -7.85 6.70
C GLY A 275 5.69 -8.55 5.43
N PHE A 276 6.50 -8.59 4.39
CA PHE A 276 6.31 -9.50 3.25
C PHE A 276 7.67 -10.03 2.80
N SER A 277 7.68 -11.02 1.91
CA SER A 277 8.91 -11.75 1.65
C SER A 277 9.19 -11.95 0.17
N PRO A 278 9.80 -10.94 -0.49
CA PRO A 278 10.27 -11.10 -1.84
C PRO A 278 11.46 -12.07 -1.90
N THR A 279 11.47 -12.93 -2.91
CA THR A 279 12.62 -13.81 -3.16
C THR A 279 13.67 -13.08 -4.01
N ALA A 280 14.95 -13.09 -3.64
CA ALA A 280 16.00 -12.46 -4.46
C ALA A 280 16.41 -13.33 -5.65
N ASN A 281 16.77 -14.60 -5.39
CA ASN A 281 17.46 -15.48 -6.33
C ASN A 281 16.64 -16.70 -6.78
N GLY A 282 15.32 -16.52 -6.91
CA GLY A 282 14.41 -17.53 -7.44
C GLY A 282 14.74 -17.90 -8.89
N GLU A 283 13.95 -18.82 -9.44
CA GLU A 283 14.09 -19.23 -10.84
C GLU A 283 13.83 -18.05 -11.79
N THR A 284 14.52 -18.06 -12.94
CA THR A 284 14.45 -16.99 -13.95
C THR A 284 13.93 -17.52 -15.28
N GLY A 285 13.53 -16.61 -16.18
CA GLY A 285 13.13 -16.92 -17.54
C GLY A 285 11.64 -16.70 -17.74
N VAL A 286 11.28 -15.90 -18.74
CA VAL A 286 9.90 -15.50 -19.07
C VAL A 286 8.91 -16.66 -19.22
N ASN A 287 9.37 -17.84 -19.63
CA ASN A 287 8.55 -19.04 -19.84
C ASN A 287 8.72 -20.10 -18.75
N ASN A 288 9.47 -19.79 -17.69
CA ASN A 288 9.70 -20.72 -16.60
C ASN A 288 8.51 -20.65 -15.62
N PRO A 289 7.74 -21.74 -15.43
CA PRO A 289 6.61 -21.73 -14.49
C PRO A 289 7.05 -21.52 -13.04
N GLU A 290 8.32 -21.76 -12.71
CA GLU A 290 8.87 -21.50 -11.39
C GLU A 290 9.42 -20.08 -11.24
N ARG A 291 9.35 -19.24 -12.29
CA ARG A 291 9.91 -17.88 -12.29
C ARG A 291 9.45 -17.12 -11.05
N GLN A 292 10.40 -16.58 -10.30
CA GLN A 292 10.13 -15.73 -9.15
C GLN A 292 11.35 -14.88 -8.78
N GLY A 293 11.06 -13.68 -8.28
CA GLY A 293 12.01 -12.94 -7.49
C GLY A 293 12.79 -11.85 -8.23
N LEU A 294 13.58 -11.09 -7.48
CA LEU A 294 14.21 -9.85 -7.93
C LEU A 294 15.20 -10.08 -9.08
N ASN A 295 15.97 -11.18 -9.06
CA ASN A 295 16.83 -11.57 -10.18
C ASN A 295 16.02 -11.74 -11.48
N SER A 296 14.86 -12.42 -11.39
CA SER A 296 13.97 -12.65 -12.53
C SER A 296 13.35 -11.34 -13.01
N THR A 297 13.02 -10.42 -12.11
CA THR A 297 12.50 -9.10 -12.47
C THR A 297 13.50 -8.29 -13.28
N ILE A 298 14.75 -8.27 -12.80
CA ILE A 298 15.84 -7.55 -13.43
C ILE A 298 16.24 -8.17 -14.78
N LEU A 299 16.27 -9.51 -14.88
CA LEU A 299 16.70 -10.21 -16.09
C LEU A 299 15.59 -10.32 -17.15
N ASP A 300 14.37 -10.61 -16.73
CA ASP A 300 13.25 -10.90 -17.64
C ASP A 300 12.44 -9.65 -18.00
N ALA A 301 12.67 -8.53 -17.30
CA ALA A 301 11.90 -7.28 -17.43
C ALA A 301 10.39 -7.46 -17.20
N LEU A 302 10.01 -8.38 -16.31
CA LEU A 302 8.63 -8.62 -15.86
C LEU A 302 8.53 -8.31 -14.36
N ALA A 303 7.34 -7.93 -13.88
CA ALA A 303 7.12 -7.62 -12.47
C ALA A 303 7.57 -8.75 -11.53
N PRO A 304 8.00 -8.42 -10.29
CA PRO A 304 8.23 -9.46 -9.29
C PRO A 304 6.92 -10.16 -8.95
N ILE A 305 7.03 -11.44 -8.59
CA ILE A 305 5.93 -12.23 -8.04
C ILE A 305 6.23 -12.39 -6.55
N ASN A 306 5.48 -11.65 -5.74
CA ASN A 306 5.69 -11.57 -4.30
C ASN A 306 4.72 -12.50 -3.54
N THR A 307 5.09 -12.85 -2.32
CA THR A 307 4.24 -13.63 -1.41
C THR A 307 3.86 -12.75 -0.22
N PHE A 308 2.56 -12.60 0.00
CA PHE A 308 1.96 -11.74 1.03
C PHE A 308 1.40 -12.60 2.16
N PRO A 309 1.62 -12.21 3.43
CA PRO A 309 1.14 -13.01 4.56
C PRO A 309 -0.33 -12.75 4.91
N LEU A 310 -0.85 -11.57 4.55
CA LEU A 310 -2.19 -11.13 4.92
C LEU A 310 -2.81 -10.33 3.77
N ASP A 311 -4.07 -10.62 3.48
CA ASP A 311 -4.94 -9.87 2.58
C ASP A 311 -5.79 -8.85 3.36
N PRO A 312 -6.30 -7.79 2.72
CA PRO A 312 -7.26 -6.90 3.36
C PRO A 312 -8.57 -7.64 3.68
N ASP A 313 -9.11 -7.45 4.89
CA ASP A 313 -10.44 -7.94 5.28
C ASP A 313 -11.32 -6.79 5.79
N ASN A 314 -12.03 -6.15 4.87
CA ASN A 314 -12.92 -5.03 5.19
C ASN A 314 -14.17 -5.47 5.97
N GLY A 315 -14.43 -6.77 6.12
CA GLY A 315 -15.52 -7.29 6.95
C GLY A 315 -15.15 -7.46 8.42
N ASP A 316 -13.86 -7.37 8.74
CA ASP A 316 -13.33 -7.51 10.10
C ASP A 316 -12.72 -6.19 10.59
N PRO A 317 -13.41 -5.43 11.48
CA PRO A 317 -12.89 -4.20 12.05
C PRO A 317 -11.71 -4.45 13.03
N ASP A 318 -11.46 -5.71 13.41
CA ASP A 318 -10.33 -6.10 14.25
C ASP A 318 -9.15 -6.66 13.43
N ASN A 319 -9.16 -6.52 12.09
CA ASN A 319 -8.05 -6.98 11.24
C ASN A 319 -6.74 -6.20 11.53
N ASN A 320 -5.60 -6.74 11.07
CA ASN A 320 -4.28 -6.11 11.22
C ASN A 320 -3.59 -5.86 9.87
N TYR A 321 -4.37 -5.55 8.83
CA TYR A 321 -3.85 -5.26 7.50
C TYR A 321 -3.09 -3.92 7.45
N SER A 322 -2.07 -3.87 6.59
CA SER A 322 -1.40 -2.64 6.16
C SER A 322 -0.93 -2.75 4.71
N PRO A 323 -1.06 -1.68 3.90
CA PRO A 323 -0.44 -1.60 2.58
C PRO A 323 1.05 -1.23 2.66
N MET A 324 1.55 -0.85 3.84
CA MET A 324 2.95 -0.44 4.02
C MET A 324 3.82 -1.68 4.22
N TRP A 325 4.32 -2.23 3.12
CA TRP A 325 5.06 -3.49 3.16
C TRP A 325 6.52 -3.32 3.64
N ASP A 326 6.94 -4.14 4.61
CA ASP A 326 8.33 -4.26 5.07
C ASP A 326 8.99 -5.47 4.41
N ALA A 327 9.97 -5.23 3.55
CA ALA A 327 10.58 -6.27 2.70
C ALA A 327 11.60 -7.13 3.47
N HIS A 328 11.25 -8.38 3.76
CA HIS A 328 12.15 -9.40 4.31
C HIS A 328 12.65 -10.32 3.19
N ILE A 329 13.78 -9.96 2.59
CA ILE A 329 14.29 -10.62 1.37
C ILE A 329 14.76 -12.05 1.68
N ASN A 330 14.17 -13.02 0.96
CA ASN A 330 14.56 -14.44 1.00
C ASN A 330 15.58 -14.81 -0.07
N VAL A 331 16.44 -15.78 0.24
CA VAL A 331 17.46 -16.29 -0.67
C VAL A 331 17.51 -17.82 -0.58
N TRP A 332 17.37 -18.50 -1.71
CA TRP A 332 17.66 -19.92 -1.86
C TRP A 332 19.14 -20.18 -1.59
N THR A 333 19.45 -21.17 -0.75
CA THR A 333 20.84 -21.50 -0.41
C THR A 333 21.56 -22.17 -1.59
N PRO A 334 22.89 -22.05 -1.69
CA PRO A 334 23.66 -22.79 -2.68
C PRO A 334 23.39 -24.29 -2.66
N GLU A 335 23.23 -24.88 -1.48
CA GLU A 335 22.95 -26.32 -1.32
C GLU A 335 21.60 -26.71 -1.93
N ALA A 336 20.55 -25.91 -1.70
CA ALA A 336 19.23 -26.15 -2.29
C ALA A 336 19.24 -25.98 -3.81
N ILE A 337 20.00 -25.00 -4.32
CA ILE A 337 20.18 -24.79 -5.76
C ILE A 337 20.91 -25.99 -6.39
N ASP A 338 22.02 -26.43 -5.79
CA ASP A 338 22.81 -27.56 -6.29
C ASP A 338 22.03 -28.88 -6.24
N ALA A 339 21.09 -29.01 -5.29
CA ALA A 339 20.17 -30.14 -5.17
C ALA A 339 18.97 -30.06 -6.15
N GLY A 340 18.78 -28.95 -6.86
CA GLY A 340 17.64 -28.74 -7.76
C GLY A 340 16.31 -28.48 -7.03
N GLU A 341 16.37 -27.97 -5.81
CA GLU A 341 15.20 -27.70 -4.95
C GLU A 341 14.63 -26.29 -5.15
N ARG A 342 15.35 -25.42 -5.87
CA ARG A 342 14.91 -24.05 -6.15
C ARG A 342 13.62 -24.08 -6.98
N ARG A 343 12.56 -23.53 -6.40
CA ARG A 343 11.21 -23.48 -6.96
C ARG A 343 10.53 -22.18 -6.56
N ARG A 344 9.36 -21.91 -7.12
CA ARG A 344 8.52 -20.79 -6.70
C ARG A 344 8.02 -21.03 -5.28
N ILE A 345 8.14 -20.00 -4.45
CA ILE A 345 7.56 -19.92 -3.12
C ILE A 345 6.15 -19.35 -3.28
N THR A 346 5.15 -20.11 -2.84
CA THR A 346 3.72 -19.76 -2.97
C THR A 346 3.07 -19.41 -1.63
N GLY A 347 3.77 -19.59 -0.51
CA GLY A 347 3.27 -19.35 0.84
C GLY A 347 4.37 -19.46 1.89
N PHE A 348 4.02 -19.17 3.14
CA PHE A 348 4.94 -19.17 4.29
C PHE A 348 4.94 -20.49 5.08
N GLU A 349 4.12 -21.48 4.70
CA GLU A 349 3.98 -22.79 5.36
C GLU A 349 4.78 -23.93 4.72
#